data_AF-A0A8H6EV09-F1
#
_entry.id   AF-A0A8H6EV09-F1
#
_cell.length_a   1.000
_cell.length_b   1.000
_cell.length_c   1.000
_cell.angle_alpha   90.00
_cell.angle_beta   90.00
_cell.angle_gamma   90.00
#
_symmetry.space_group_name_H-M   'P 1'
#
loop_
_entity.id
_entity.type
_entity.pdbx_description
1 polymer ?
#
loop_
_entity_poly.entity_id
_entity_poly.type
_entity_poly.pdbx_seq_one_letter_code
_entity_poly.pdbx_strand_id
1 'polypeptide(L)'
;MREAIKVAESALEVPEVPVGCIYVHDGKIIGKGFNATNITLNGTRHSELVGYDMIRQTYGEKTKQIFRETDLYVTVEPCIMCASFLRQMGIRKVFFGCGNERFGGNGSILSINTDMPSRVDENIHIDTPYIAYPGILNREAIVLLRKFYIKENKKSPNANNKKHRRLDLQNFPKIEYSKYITRKQFTNLFGEENGWIYDNNEFMDFDDNNRITNVNTERDSKKRKLDS
;
A
#
# COMPACT_ATOMS: atom_id res chain seq x y z
N MET A 1 -9.18 -1.98 0.78
CA MET A 1 -7.98 -2.78 1.17
C MET A 1 -8.23 -4.28 1.27
N ARG A 2 -9.26 -4.77 1.99
CA ARG A 2 -9.54 -6.23 2.10
C ARG A 2 -9.60 -6.94 0.74
N GLU A 3 -10.19 -6.31 -0.27
CA GLU A 3 -10.20 -6.84 -1.64
C GLU A 3 -8.81 -6.88 -2.30
N ALA A 4 -7.91 -5.94 -2.01
CA ALA A 4 -6.52 -5.99 -2.48
C ALA A 4 -5.74 -7.15 -1.81
N ILE A 5 -6.02 -7.45 -0.55
CA ILE A 5 -5.48 -8.62 0.16
C ILE A 5 -5.92 -9.91 -0.53
N LYS A 6 -7.21 -10.05 -0.88
CA LYS A 6 -7.70 -11.20 -1.66
C LYS A 6 -6.99 -11.35 -3.01
N VAL A 7 -6.76 -10.24 -3.72
CA VAL A 7 -6.00 -10.24 -4.99
C VAL A 7 -4.54 -10.67 -4.76
N ALA A 8 -3.92 -10.23 -3.67
CA ALA A 8 -2.55 -10.63 -3.31
C ALA A 8 -2.46 -12.11 -2.90
N GLU A 9 -3.50 -12.67 -2.28
CA GLU A 9 -3.59 -14.09 -1.96
C GLU A 9 -3.59 -14.96 -3.21
N SER A 10 -4.30 -14.55 -4.27
CA SER A 10 -4.29 -15.26 -5.56
C SER A 10 -2.89 -15.34 -6.18
N ALA A 11 -2.02 -14.35 -5.97
CA ALA A 11 -0.63 -14.39 -6.43
C ALA A 11 0.18 -15.52 -5.79
N LEU A 12 -0.14 -15.91 -4.54
CA LEU A 12 0.52 -17.02 -3.84
C LEU A 12 0.24 -18.39 -4.46
N GLU A 13 -0.84 -18.49 -5.25
CA GLU A 13 -1.22 -19.71 -5.98
C GLU A 13 -0.39 -19.89 -7.25
N VAL A 14 0.12 -18.79 -7.84
CA VAL A 14 0.82 -18.75 -9.14
C VAL A 14 2.30 -18.36 -9.03
N PRO A 15 3.06 -19.01 -8.12
CA PRO A 15 4.36 -18.56 -7.58
C PRO A 15 4.79 -17.09 -7.79
N GLU A 16 3.88 -16.12 -7.61
CA GLU A 16 4.17 -14.70 -7.75
C GLU A 16 4.37 -14.04 -6.38
N VAL A 17 5.07 -12.90 -6.37
CA VAL A 17 5.20 -12.10 -5.14
C VAL A 17 3.80 -11.58 -4.77
N PRO A 18 3.33 -11.73 -3.51
CA PRO A 18 1.96 -11.43 -3.11
C PRO A 18 1.74 -9.94 -2.86
N VAL A 19 1.95 -9.16 -3.92
CA VAL A 19 1.52 -7.76 -4.01
C VAL A 19 0.27 -7.74 -4.86
N GLY A 20 -0.82 -7.24 -4.29
CA GLY A 20 -2.11 -7.13 -4.95
C GLY A 20 -2.66 -5.72 -4.81
N CYS A 21 -3.37 -5.26 -5.83
CA CYS A 21 -3.97 -3.95 -5.85
C CYS A 21 -5.38 -3.97 -6.46
N ILE A 22 -6.17 -2.96 -6.08
CA ILE A 22 -7.44 -2.63 -6.72
C ILE A 22 -7.51 -1.13 -6.99
N TYR A 23 -8.13 -0.78 -8.10
CA TYR A 23 -8.45 0.59 -8.47
C TYR A 23 -9.94 0.84 -8.28
N VAL A 24 -10.29 1.89 -7.54
CA VAL A 24 -11.67 2.21 -7.16
C VAL A 24 -12.03 3.58 -7.70
N HIS A 25 -13.11 3.64 -8.47
CA HIS A 25 -13.68 4.87 -9.00
C HIS A 25 -15.18 4.86 -8.69
N ASP A 26 -15.69 5.93 -8.08
CA ASP A 26 -17.08 6.06 -7.63
C ASP A 26 -17.61 4.85 -6.82
N GLY A 27 -16.77 4.38 -5.88
CA GLY A 27 -17.10 3.25 -5.01
C GLY A 27 -17.10 1.88 -5.71
N LYS A 28 -16.75 1.82 -7.01
CA LYS A 28 -16.70 0.59 -7.80
C LYS A 28 -15.26 0.21 -8.10
N ILE A 29 -14.95 -1.08 -8.03
CA ILE A 29 -13.65 -1.59 -8.48
C ILE A 29 -13.64 -1.62 -9.99
N ILE A 30 -12.74 -0.86 -10.61
CA ILE A 30 -12.58 -0.74 -12.07
C ILE A 30 -11.34 -1.45 -12.60
N GLY A 31 -10.43 -1.87 -11.73
CA GLY A 31 -9.22 -2.59 -12.08
C GLY A 31 -8.69 -3.41 -10.90
N LYS A 32 -8.11 -4.57 -11.19
CA LYS A 32 -7.44 -5.43 -10.21
C LYS A 32 -6.12 -5.91 -10.80
N GLY A 33 -5.08 -6.03 -9.98
CA GLY A 33 -3.80 -6.54 -10.44
C GLY A 33 -2.99 -7.16 -9.31
N PHE A 34 -2.24 -8.21 -9.64
CA PHE A 34 -1.18 -8.74 -8.80
C PHE A 34 0.13 -8.78 -9.61
N ASN A 35 1.27 -8.91 -8.94
CA ASN A 35 2.56 -9.02 -9.65
C ASN A 35 2.55 -10.19 -10.65
N ALA A 36 2.93 -9.93 -11.89
CA ALA A 36 2.96 -10.91 -12.96
C ALA A 36 4.36 -11.06 -13.57
N THR A 37 5.41 -10.70 -12.83
CA THR A 37 6.78 -10.61 -13.36
C THR A 37 7.34 -11.96 -13.81
N ASN A 38 7.03 -13.04 -13.08
CA ASN A 38 7.39 -14.41 -13.46
C ASN A 38 6.54 -14.91 -14.62
N ILE A 39 5.23 -14.63 -14.61
CA ILE A 39 4.30 -15.08 -15.66
C ILE A 39 4.64 -14.45 -17.00
N THR A 40 4.94 -13.14 -17.02
CA THR A 40 5.22 -12.39 -18.25
C THR A 40 6.70 -12.31 -18.60
N LEU A 41 7.59 -12.83 -17.75
CA LEU A 41 9.05 -12.68 -17.85
C LEU A 41 9.47 -11.21 -18.02
N ASN A 42 8.80 -10.31 -17.30
CA ASN A 42 9.02 -8.88 -17.43
C ASN A 42 8.99 -8.21 -16.05
N GLY A 43 10.15 -7.67 -15.65
CA GLY A 43 10.33 -7.06 -14.34
C GLY A 43 9.48 -5.82 -14.07
N THR A 44 8.83 -5.23 -15.08
CA THR A 44 7.97 -4.06 -14.89
C THR A 44 6.51 -4.41 -14.59
N ARG A 45 6.13 -5.69 -14.70
CA ARG A 45 4.73 -6.15 -14.59
C ARG A 45 4.29 -6.30 -13.13
N HIS A 46 4.35 -5.19 -12.41
CA HIS A 46 3.88 -5.08 -11.03
C HIS A 46 2.36 -4.91 -10.96
N SER A 47 1.81 -5.17 -9.77
CA SER A 47 0.36 -5.14 -9.50
C SER A 47 -0.33 -3.89 -10.06
N GLU A 48 0.30 -2.73 -9.89
CA GLU A 48 -0.22 -1.42 -10.30
C GLU A 48 -0.34 -1.31 -11.83
N LEU A 49 0.71 -1.71 -12.58
CA LEU A 49 0.68 -1.69 -14.04
C LEU A 49 -0.30 -2.73 -14.59
N VAL A 50 -0.38 -3.91 -13.97
CA VAL A 50 -1.35 -4.96 -14.35
C VAL A 50 -2.78 -4.47 -14.15
N GLY A 51 -3.09 -3.86 -13.01
CA GLY A 51 -4.42 -3.31 -12.74
C GLY A 51 -4.76 -2.12 -13.64
N TYR A 52 -3.79 -1.28 -13.97
CA TYR A 52 -3.98 -0.19 -14.93
C TYR A 52 -4.31 -0.69 -16.33
N ASP A 53 -3.66 -1.75 -16.82
CA ASP A 53 -3.94 -2.28 -18.14
C ASP A 53 -5.40 -2.74 -18.29
N MET A 54 -5.99 -3.31 -17.22
CA MET A 54 -7.41 -3.66 -17.19
C MET A 54 -8.31 -2.43 -17.37
N ILE A 55 -7.98 -1.32 -16.69
CA ILE A 55 -8.69 -0.04 -16.85
C ILE A 55 -8.52 0.46 -18.28
N ARG A 56 -7.29 0.44 -18.81
CA ARG A 56 -6.98 0.90 -20.17
C ARG A 56 -7.75 0.12 -21.23
N GLN A 57 -7.84 -1.20 -21.09
CA GLN A 57 -8.64 -2.05 -21.98
C GLN A 57 -10.13 -1.71 -21.92
N THR A 58 -10.63 -1.34 -20.73
CA THR A 58 -12.05 -1.05 -20.51
C THR A 58 -12.44 0.35 -21.01
N TYR A 59 -11.61 1.36 -20.78
CA TYR A 59 -11.96 2.77 -20.99
C TYR A 59 -11.23 3.45 -22.15
N GLY A 60 -10.23 2.80 -22.76
CA GLY A 60 -9.51 3.31 -23.93
C GLY A 60 -8.96 4.72 -23.71
N GLU A 61 -9.31 5.66 -24.58
CA GLU A 61 -8.85 7.06 -24.50
C GLU A 61 -9.31 7.79 -23.22
N LYS A 62 -10.44 7.37 -22.63
CA LYS A 62 -10.98 7.99 -21.39
C LYS A 62 -10.20 7.60 -20.13
N THR A 63 -9.27 6.66 -20.23
CA THR A 63 -8.50 6.13 -19.10
C THR A 63 -7.85 7.23 -18.27
N LYS A 64 -7.19 8.21 -18.92
CA LYS A 64 -6.49 9.28 -18.20
C LYS A 64 -7.42 10.17 -17.39
N GLN A 65 -8.63 10.42 -17.88
CA GLN A 65 -9.64 11.20 -17.14
C GLN A 65 -10.12 10.43 -15.91
N ILE A 66 -10.49 9.17 -16.09
CA ILE A 66 -11.01 8.31 -15.01
C ILE A 66 -9.95 8.09 -13.93
N PHE A 67 -8.68 7.91 -14.35
CA PHE A 67 -7.58 7.67 -13.42
C PHE A 67 -7.35 8.82 -12.43
N ARG A 68 -7.63 10.06 -12.84
CA ARG A 68 -7.58 11.26 -11.98
C ARG A 68 -8.62 11.29 -10.87
N GLU A 69 -9.66 10.49 -11.02
CA GLU A 69 -10.76 10.34 -10.07
C GLU A 69 -10.75 8.96 -9.40
N THR A 70 -9.66 8.20 -9.57
CA THR A 70 -9.51 6.82 -9.09
C THR A 70 -8.59 6.76 -7.89
N ASP A 71 -8.99 6.01 -6.87
CA ASP A 71 -8.15 5.65 -5.73
C ASP A 71 -7.52 4.27 -5.93
N LEU A 72 -6.24 4.14 -5.60
CA LEU A 72 -5.54 2.86 -5.57
C LEU A 72 -5.48 2.32 -4.14
N TYR A 73 -5.86 1.07 -3.94
CA TYR A 73 -5.54 0.31 -2.73
C TYR A 73 -4.56 -0.80 -3.08
N VAL A 74 -3.40 -0.84 -2.44
CA VAL A 74 -2.33 -1.82 -2.73
C VAL A 74 -1.78 -2.41 -1.44
N THR A 75 -1.45 -3.70 -1.41
CA THR A 75 -1.03 -4.35 -0.16
C THR A 75 0.33 -3.86 0.34
N VAL A 76 1.24 -3.53 -0.58
CA VAL A 76 2.60 -3.03 -0.30
C VAL A 76 2.76 -1.66 -0.92
N GLU A 77 3.49 -0.76 -0.26
CA GLU A 77 3.84 0.55 -0.81
C GLU A 77 4.38 0.44 -2.26
N PRO A 78 3.85 1.25 -3.19
CA PRO A 78 4.36 1.30 -4.55
C PRO A 78 5.86 1.51 -4.59
N CYS A 79 6.55 0.73 -5.43
CA CYS A 79 7.98 0.96 -5.65
C CYS A 79 8.21 2.30 -6.40
N ILE A 80 9.44 2.81 -6.41
CA ILE A 80 9.83 4.04 -7.13
C ILE A 80 9.28 4.11 -8.56
N MET A 81 9.37 3.01 -9.32
CA MET A 81 8.83 2.92 -10.68
C MET A 81 7.30 3.08 -10.71
N CYS A 82 6.59 2.34 -9.85
CA CYS A 82 5.12 2.39 -9.81
C CYS A 82 4.64 3.74 -9.27
N ALA A 83 5.32 4.30 -8.28
CA ALA A 83 5.04 5.62 -7.74
C ALA A 83 5.17 6.72 -8.81
N SER A 84 6.23 6.67 -9.63
CA SER A 84 6.43 7.58 -10.77
C SER A 84 5.34 7.42 -11.82
N PHE A 85 5.02 6.17 -12.20
CA PHE A 85 3.95 5.86 -13.14
C PHE A 85 2.59 6.42 -12.68
N LEU A 86 2.22 6.17 -11.42
CA LEU A 86 0.98 6.65 -10.82
C LEU A 86 0.88 8.18 -10.85
N ARG A 87 2.00 8.87 -10.61
CA ARG A 87 2.08 10.33 -10.69
C ARG A 87 1.86 10.85 -12.11
N GLN A 88 2.57 10.30 -13.09
CA GLN A 88 2.45 10.67 -14.51
C GLN A 88 1.04 10.44 -15.06
N MET A 89 0.38 9.37 -14.61
CA MET A 89 -1.01 9.09 -14.96
C MET A 89 -2.02 9.94 -14.18
N GLY A 90 -1.59 10.58 -13.10
CA GLY A 90 -2.36 11.50 -12.29
C GLY A 90 -3.36 10.81 -11.36
N ILE A 91 -2.98 9.71 -10.69
CA ILE A 91 -3.85 9.03 -9.71
C ILE A 91 -4.41 10.01 -8.65
N ARG A 92 -5.63 9.79 -8.16
CA ARG A 92 -6.23 10.65 -7.12
C ARG A 92 -5.52 10.49 -5.77
N LYS A 93 -5.53 9.27 -5.24
CA LYS A 93 -4.93 8.90 -3.94
C LYS A 93 -4.43 7.46 -3.98
N VAL A 94 -3.46 7.17 -3.14
CA VAL A 94 -2.97 5.82 -2.88
C VAL A 94 -3.22 5.46 -1.43
N PHE A 95 -3.63 4.24 -1.17
CA PHE A 95 -3.79 3.65 0.14
C PHE A 95 -3.00 2.35 0.14
N PHE A 96 -2.14 2.14 1.13
CA PHE A 96 -1.34 0.92 1.18
C PHE A 96 -1.24 0.29 2.57
N GLY A 97 -0.94 -1.00 2.58
CA GLY A 97 -0.80 -1.79 3.80
C GLY A 97 0.54 -1.57 4.47
N CYS A 98 1.56 -2.31 4.03
CA CYS A 98 2.91 -2.23 4.61
C CYS A 98 3.86 -1.40 3.75
N GLY A 99 4.89 -0.82 4.37
CA GLY A 99 5.97 -0.13 3.66
C GLY A 99 6.78 -1.06 2.77
N ASN A 100 7.52 -0.47 1.84
CA ASN A 100 8.44 -1.16 0.95
C ASN A 100 9.88 -0.76 1.30
N GLU A 101 10.49 -1.53 2.20
CA GLU A 101 11.80 -1.24 2.81
C GLU A 101 12.98 -1.24 1.83
N ARG A 102 12.79 -1.71 0.58
CA ARG A 102 13.88 -1.80 -0.41
C ARG A 102 13.71 -0.83 -1.56
N PHE A 103 12.47 -0.59 -1.98
CA PHE A 103 12.19 0.14 -3.21
C PHE A 103 11.06 1.15 -3.08
N GLY A 104 10.56 1.45 -1.87
CA GLY A 104 9.36 2.27 -1.67
C GLY A 104 9.52 3.69 -2.20
N GLY A 105 8.58 4.08 -3.06
CA GLY A 105 8.58 5.36 -3.78
C GLY A 105 7.65 6.41 -3.18
N ASN A 106 6.96 6.10 -2.08
CA ASN A 106 5.99 7.01 -1.46
C ASN A 106 6.40 7.46 -0.05
N GLY A 107 7.62 7.13 0.39
CA GLY A 107 8.17 7.58 1.68
C GLY A 107 9.22 6.65 2.30
N SER A 108 9.21 5.33 2.02
CA SER A 108 10.19 4.42 2.66
C SER A 108 11.63 4.71 2.22
N ILE A 109 11.85 4.92 0.92
CA ILE A 109 13.17 5.22 0.33
C ILE A 109 13.16 6.61 -0.31
N LEU A 110 12.20 6.86 -1.20
CA LEU A 110 11.99 8.15 -1.85
C LEU A 110 10.52 8.56 -1.73
N SER A 111 10.24 9.86 -1.89
CA SER A 111 8.88 10.41 -1.88
C SER A 111 8.48 10.91 -3.27
N ILE A 112 8.57 10.04 -4.28
CA ILE A 112 8.29 10.34 -5.69
C ILE A 112 6.89 10.93 -5.89
N ASN A 113 5.93 10.54 -5.06
CA ASN A 113 4.56 11.05 -5.09
C ASN A 113 4.43 12.54 -4.71
N THR A 114 5.38 13.10 -3.96
CA THR A 114 5.37 14.51 -3.53
C THR A 114 6.61 15.30 -3.91
N ASP A 115 7.65 14.65 -4.41
CA ASP A 115 8.94 15.30 -4.68
C ASP A 115 8.78 16.41 -5.71
N MET A 116 9.43 17.55 -5.46
CA MET A 116 9.36 18.73 -6.32
C MET A 116 10.79 19.18 -6.61
N PRO A 117 11.15 19.40 -7.89
CA PRO A 117 12.50 19.86 -8.20
C PRO A 117 12.76 21.23 -7.57
N SER A 118 13.95 21.40 -6.98
CA SER A 118 14.34 22.63 -6.26
C SER A 118 14.44 23.87 -7.17
N ARG A 119 14.46 23.66 -8.49
CA ARG A 119 14.36 24.69 -9.51
C ARG A 119 13.42 24.19 -10.59
N VAL A 120 12.35 24.93 -10.82
CA VAL A 120 11.40 24.67 -11.90
C VAL A 120 11.70 25.69 -12.98
N ASP A 121 12.20 25.23 -14.13
CA ASP A 121 12.10 26.05 -15.34
C ASP A 121 10.61 26.19 -15.66
N GLU A 122 10.15 27.40 -15.93
CA GLU A 122 8.76 27.73 -16.24
C GLU A 122 8.18 26.91 -17.41
N ASN A 123 9.03 26.30 -18.24
CA ASN A 123 8.64 25.44 -19.35
C ASN A 123 8.51 23.95 -18.98
N ILE A 124 8.80 23.55 -17.74
CA ILE A 124 8.71 22.15 -17.31
C ILE A 124 7.31 21.85 -16.75
N HIS A 125 6.59 20.97 -17.43
CA HIS A 125 5.37 20.39 -16.88
C HIS A 125 5.73 19.48 -15.70
N ILE A 126 5.29 19.84 -14.49
CA ILE A 126 5.42 18.99 -13.31
C ILE A 126 4.12 18.22 -13.12
N ASP A 127 4.23 16.90 -13.10
CA ASP A 127 3.11 16.03 -12.78
C ASP A 127 2.58 16.32 -11.38
N THR A 128 1.26 16.39 -11.25
CA THR A 128 0.58 16.72 -10.00
C THR A 128 0.90 15.70 -8.90
N PRO A 129 1.34 16.15 -7.70
CA PRO A 129 1.53 15.27 -6.56
C PRO A 129 0.25 14.55 -6.13
N TYR A 130 0.40 13.41 -5.45
CA TYR A 130 -0.71 12.68 -4.83
C TYR A 130 -0.39 12.24 -3.40
N ILE A 131 -1.43 12.06 -2.60
CA ILE A 131 -1.31 11.62 -1.20
C ILE A 131 -1.31 10.10 -1.14
N ALA A 132 -0.39 9.53 -0.36
CA ALA A 132 -0.28 8.09 -0.12
C ALA A 132 -0.50 7.78 1.38
N TYR A 133 -1.61 7.13 1.70
CA TYR A 133 -1.99 6.77 3.07
C TYR A 133 -1.44 5.39 3.46
N PRO A 134 -0.53 5.31 4.46
CA PRO A 134 0.08 4.07 4.90
C PRO A 134 -0.78 3.30 5.92
N GLY A 135 -0.43 2.04 6.17
CA GLY A 135 -0.75 1.32 7.42
C GLY A 135 -2.07 0.55 7.44
N ILE A 136 -2.87 0.55 6.37
CA ILE A 136 -4.20 -0.07 6.35
C ILE A 136 -4.06 -1.58 6.14
N LEU A 137 -4.43 -2.40 7.14
CA LEU A 137 -4.19 -3.86 7.12
C LEU A 137 -2.70 -4.21 6.93
N ASN A 138 -1.84 -3.45 7.61
CA ASN A 138 -0.38 -3.58 7.54
C ASN A 138 0.10 -5.00 7.91
N ARG A 139 -0.41 -5.56 9.00
CA ARG A 139 0.00 -6.89 9.48
C ARG A 139 -0.33 -7.97 8.46
N GLU A 140 -1.52 -7.92 7.88
CA GLU A 140 -1.98 -8.85 6.86
C GLU A 140 -1.08 -8.80 5.62
N ALA A 141 -0.74 -7.60 5.15
CA ALA A 141 0.20 -7.42 4.04
C ALA A 141 1.60 -8.00 4.35
N ILE A 142 2.14 -7.76 5.55
CA ILE A 142 3.43 -8.32 5.99
C ILE A 142 3.36 -9.85 6.06
N VAL A 143 2.28 -10.41 6.59
CA VAL A 143 2.08 -11.87 6.68
C VAL A 143 2.11 -12.50 5.29
N LEU A 144 1.47 -11.89 4.29
CA LEU A 144 1.52 -12.38 2.91
C LEU A 144 2.95 -12.43 2.36
N LEU A 145 3.72 -11.34 2.51
CA LEU A 145 5.13 -11.33 2.09
C LEU A 145 5.96 -12.40 2.81
N ARG A 146 5.77 -12.55 4.13
CA ARG A 146 6.48 -13.60 4.90
C ARG A 146 6.12 -15.00 4.41
N LYS A 147 4.84 -15.28 4.14
CA LYS A 147 4.40 -16.56 3.54
C LYS A 147 5.13 -16.85 2.23
N PHE A 148 5.31 -15.84 1.36
CA PHE A 148 6.06 -15.99 0.12
C PHE A 148 7.55 -16.31 0.34
N TYR A 149 8.23 -15.59 1.23
CA TYR A 149 9.67 -15.80 1.45
C TYR A 149 10.02 -17.12 2.16
N ILE A 150 9.08 -17.69 2.92
CA ILE A 150 9.21 -19.01 3.54
C ILE A 150 9.08 -20.12 2.50
N LYS A 151 8.20 -19.97 1.50
CA LYS A 151 8.11 -20.93 0.40
C LYS A 151 9.49 -21.06 -0.29
N GLU A 152 9.92 -22.30 -0.52
CA GLU A 152 11.16 -22.57 -1.24
C GLU A 152 11.01 -22.13 -2.70
N ASN A 153 11.94 -21.29 -3.15
CA ASN A 153 12.03 -20.96 -4.57
C ASN A 153 12.76 -22.11 -5.27
N LYS A 154 12.01 -23.03 -5.86
CA LYS A 154 12.56 -24.20 -6.59
C LYS A 154 13.49 -23.80 -7.76
N LYS A 155 13.44 -22.55 -8.22
CA LYS A 155 14.29 -22.01 -9.30
C LYS A 155 15.55 -21.29 -8.79
N SER A 156 15.78 -21.23 -7.48
CA SER A 156 16.97 -20.55 -6.94
C SER A 156 18.20 -21.46 -7.05
N PRO A 157 19.32 -21.00 -7.67
CA PRO A 157 20.54 -21.81 -7.83
C PRO A 157 21.20 -22.16 -6.49
N ASN A 158 20.98 -21.34 -5.45
CA ASN A 158 21.39 -21.61 -4.09
C ASN A 158 20.14 -21.86 -3.24
N ALA A 159 19.68 -23.12 -3.21
CA ALA A 159 18.69 -23.57 -2.26
C ALA A 159 19.31 -23.60 -0.84
N ASN A 160 19.56 -22.43 -0.25
CA ASN A 160 19.87 -22.36 1.19
C ASN A 160 18.71 -23.06 1.92
N ASN A 161 19.01 -24.08 2.73
CA ASN A 161 18.03 -24.88 3.46
C ASN A 161 17.04 -23.97 4.23
N LYS A 162 15.87 -23.68 3.64
CA LYS A 162 14.82 -22.85 4.26
C LYS A 162 13.92 -23.66 5.18
N LYS A 163 14.18 -24.97 5.33
CA LYS A 163 13.38 -25.97 6.08
C LYS A 163 13.00 -25.60 7.52
N HIS A 164 13.67 -24.61 8.14
CA HIS A 164 13.41 -24.20 9.53
C HIS A 164 12.86 -22.77 9.71
N ARG A 165 12.60 -22.00 8.64
CA ARG A 165 12.01 -20.66 8.81
C ARG A 165 10.55 -20.76 9.20
N ARG A 166 10.24 -20.50 10.47
CA ARG A 166 8.87 -20.35 10.96
C ARG A 166 8.33 -18.98 10.59
N LEU A 167 7.01 -18.92 10.38
CA LEU A 167 6.30 -17.66 10.16
C LEU A 167 6.28 -16.87 11.48
N ASP A 168 6.98 -15.74 11.52
CA ASP A 168 6.88 -14.80 12.63
C ASP A 168 5.52 -14.08 12.54
N LEU A 169 4.71 -14.21 13.59
CA LEU A 169 3.42 -13.56 13.76
C LEU A 169 3.39 -12.68 15.02
N GLN A 170 4.53 -12.46 15.66
CA GLN A 170 4.63 -11.71 16.91
C GLN A 170 5.28 -10.35 16.68
N ASN A 171 6.36 -10.31 15.89
CA ASN A 171 7.09 -9.07 15.64
C ASN A 171 6.69 -8.50 14.30
N PHE A 172 6.20 -7.27 14.28
CA PHE A 172 5.89 -6.53 13.05
C PHE A 172 6.64 -5.19 13.07
N PRO A 173 7.30 -4.79 11.98
CA PRO A 173 7.84 -3.44 11.87
C PRO A 173 6.71 -2.41 11.98
N LYS A 174 6.89 -1.43 12.88
CA LYS A 174 6.01 -0.27 12.96
C LYS A 174 6.17 0.60 11.71
N ILE A 175 5.09 1.26 11.32
CA ILE A 175 5.14 2.24 10.24
C ILE A 175 5.36 3.63 10.82
N GLU A 176 6.37 4.33 10.34
CA GLU A 176 6.64 5.71 10.74
C GLU A 176 5.79 6.65 9.88
N TYR A 177 4.60 7.03 10.34
CA TYR A 177 3.60 7.75 9.54
C TYR A 177 4.14 9.08 8.98
N SER A 178 5.00 9.76 9.74
CA SER A 178 5.63 11.03 9.37
C SER A 178 6.49 10.97 8.10
N LYS A 179 6.92 9.78 7.66
CA LYS A 179 7.61 9.60 6.38
C LYS A 179 6.69 9.73 5.16
N TYR A 180 5.38 9.54 5.35
CA TYR A 180 4.42 9.41 4.25
C TYR A 180 3.43 10.57 4.22
N ILE A 181 2.92 10.99 5.38
CA ILE A 181 1.88 12.00 5.52
C ILE A 181 2.06 12.82 6.78
N THR A 182 1.46 14.02 6.79
CA THR A 182 1.36 14.86 7.99
C THR A 182 0.28 14.33 8.93
N ARG A 183 0.38 14.68 10.22
CA ARG A 183 -0.66 14.38 11.21
C ARG A 183 -2.04 14.88 10.78
N LYS A 184 -2.12 16.09 10.22
CA LYS A 184 -3.37 16.68 9.72
C LYS A 184 -3.97 15.85 8.57
N GLN A 185 -3.15 15.38 7.63
CA GLN A 185 -3.62 14.49 6.57
C GLN A 185 -4.13 13.17 7.12
N PHE A 186 -3.46 12.61 8.13
CA PHE A 186 -3.89 11.39 8.82
C PHE A 186 -5.26 11.59 9.49
N THR A 187 -5.41 12.59 10.36
CA THR A 187 -6.64 12.81 11.14
C THR A 187 -7.81 13.26 10.28
N ASN A 188 -7.56 13.96 9.17
CA ASN A 188 -8.62 14.26 8.18
C ASN A 188 -9.26 12.99 7.59
N LEU A 189 -8.51 11.89 7.48
CA LEU A 189 -9.03 10.64 6.92
C LEU A 189 -9.54 9.70 8.02
N PHE A 190 -8.78 9.57 9.11
CA PHE A 190 -9.02 8.56 10.13
C PHE A 190 -9.72 9.11 11.39
N GLY A 191 -9.99 10.42 11.46
CA GLY A 191 -10.58 11.07 12.63
C GLY A 191 -9.53 11.59 13.62
N GLU A 192 -9.82 12.72 14.27
CA GLU A 192 -8.95 13.32 15.29
C GLU A 192 -8.82 12.41 16.54
N GLU A 193 -9.87 11.65 16.86
CA GLU A 193 -9.88 10.67 17.93
C GLU A 193 -8.82 9.57 17.75
N ASN A 194 -8.41 9.33 16.50
CA ASN A 194 -7.40 8.33 16.14
C ASN A 194 -5.99 8.93 15.96
N GLY A 195 -5.80 10.24 16.20
CA GLY A 195 -4.49 10.90 16.01
C GLY A 195 -3.36 10.33 16.86
N TRP A 196 -3.67 9.69 17.99
CA TRP A 196 -2.69 9.00 18.84
C TRP A 196 -2.00 7.84 18.11
N ILE A 197 -2.62 7.24 17.07
CA ILE A 197 -2.01 6.20 16.24
C ILE A 197 -0.82 6.78 15.47
N TYR A 198 -1.01 7.96 14.87
CA TYR A 198 0.04 8.70 14.20
C TYR A 198 1.14 9.09 15.18
N ASP A 199 0.76 9.67 16.32
CA ASP A 199 1.70 10.23 17.30
C ASP A 199 2.63 9.15 17.89
N ASN A 200 2.15 7.90 18.00
CA ASN A 200 2.89 6.77 18.59
C ASN A 200 3.35 5.72 17.57
N ASN A 201 3.12 5.94 16.27
CA ASN A 201 3.38 4.97 15.20
C ASN A 201 2.75 3.58 15.46
N GLU A 202 1.52 3.58 15.98
CA GLU A 202 0.79 2.37 16.31
C GLU A 202 0.16 1.72 15.08
N PHE A 203 -0.14 0.43 15.20
CA PHE A 203 -0.87 -0.28 14.15
C PHE A 203 -2.33 0.19 14.10
N MET A 204 -2.91 0.19 12.90
CA MET A 204 -4.35 0.30 12.72
C MET A 204 -4.93 -1.11 12.56
N ASP A 205 -5.64 -1.59 13.58
CA ASP A 205 -6.45 -2.80 13.49
C ASP A 205 -7.91 -2.40 13.20
N PHE A 206 -8.62 -3.26 12.45
CA PHE A 206 -9.97 -2.99 11.95
C PHE A 206 -10.92 -4.13 12.29
N ASP A 207 -12.14 -3.81 12.75
CA ASP A 207 -13.22 -4.79 12.90
C ASP A 207 -13.80 -5.21 11.54
N ASP A 208 -14.77 -6.13 11.58
CA ASP A 208 -15.50 -6.61 10.40
C ASP A 208 -16.34 -5.50 9.73
N ASN A 209 -16.65 -4.42 10.46
CA ASN A 209 -17.34 -3.24 9.95
C ASN A 209 -16.37 -2.16 9.41
N ASN A 210 -15.07 -2.46 9.33
CA ASN A 210 -13.98 -1.56 8.91
C ASN A 210 -13.79 -0.33 9.83
N ARG A 211 -14.15 -0.43 11.11
CA ARG A 211 -13.85 0.58 12.14
C ARG A 211 -12.52 0.28 12.81
N ILE A 212 -11.77 1.32 13.13
CA ILE A 212 -10.51 1.19 13.88
C ILE A 212 -10.84 0.70 15.31
N THR A 213 -10.19 -0.39 15.73
CA THR A 213 -10.49 -1.07 17.01
C THR A 213 -9.46 -0.83 18.10
N ASN A 214 -8.31 -0.27 17.77
CA ASN A 214 -7.28 0.00 18.76
C ASN A 214 -7.77 1.18 19.60
N VAL A 215 -8.52 0.89 20.65
CA VAL A 215 -8.98 1.92 21.58
C VAL A 215 -7.83 2.20 22.53
N ASN A 216 -7.53 3.48 22.75
CA ASN A 216 -6.50 3.93 23.69
C ASN A 216 -6.83 3.44 25.13
N THR A 217 -6.34 2.26 25.49
CA THR A 217 -6.64 1.57 26.77
C THR A 217 -6.12 2.33 27.99
N GLU A 218 -5.25 3.33 27.81
CA GLU A 218 -4.73 4.16 28.90
C GLU A 218 -5.56 5.42 29.19
N ARG A 219 -6.35 5.92 28.23
CA ARG A 219 -7.25 7.08 28.47
C ARG A 219 -8.62 6.68 29.01
N ASP A 220 -9.17 5.55 28.58
CA ASP A 220 -10.48 5.08 29.07
C ASP A 220 -10.44 4.48 30.47
N SER A 221 -9.31 3.91 30.89
CA SER A 221 -9.12 3.43 32.27
C SER A 221 -9.04 4.58 33.28
N LYS A 222 -8.59 5.77 32.87
CA LYS A 222 -8.63 6.98 33.70
C LYS A 222 -10.00 7.64 33.69
N LYS A 223 -10.71 7.69 32.55
CA LYS A 223 -12.10 8.21 32.50
C LYS A 223 -13.08 7.37 33.32
N ARG A 224 -13.03 6.04 33.21
CA ARG A 224 -13.92 5.15 33.99
C ARG A 224 -13.64 5.12 35.49
N LYS A 225 -12.46 5.55 35.95
CA LYS A 225 -12.11 5.68 37.37
C LYS A 225 -12.42 7.06 37.97
N LEU A 226 -12.74 8.04 37.13
CA LEU A 226 -13.18 9.37 37.58
C LEU A 226 -14.71 9.49 37.61
N ASP A 227 -15.42 8.62 36.89
CA ASP A 227 -16.89 8.54 36.88
C ASP A 227 -17.44 7.36 37.71
N SER A 228 -16.62 6.74 38.58
CA SER A 228 -16.99 5.67 39.52
C SER A 228 -16.63 6.05 40.95
#